data_AF-A0A0S7ZSF6-F1
#
_entry.id   AF-A0A0S7ZSF6-F1
#
_cell.length_a   1.000
_cell.length_b   1.000
_cell.length_c   1.000
_cell.angle_alpha   90.00
_cell.angle_beta   90.00
_cell.angle_gamma   90.00
#
_symmetry.space_group_name_H-M   'P 1'
#
loop_
_entity.id
_entity.type
_entity.pdbx_description
1 polymer ?
#
loop_
_entity_poly.entity_id
_entity_poly.type
_entity_poly.pdbx_seq_one_letter_code
_entity_poly.pdbx_strand_id
1 'polypeptide(L)'
;FGIGGMNHFMLPLQASDGGTWEKKGLGLATRYGNYAMEHLVNEILKNGGMRKNLEVKVFGGGKILAQMTDIGDKNIQFVLEYIKTEGLSLLNHDLGDIYPRKVQYHPKSGKVRIKKLRSLHNDTITAREREYMRSIASTKQEGEIDLF
;
A
#
# COMPACT_ATOMS: atom_id res chain seq x y z
N PHE A 1 -11.61 -15.91 15.64
CA PHE A 1 -11.89 -14.58 15.04
C PHE A 1 -11.08 -13.56 15.81
N GLY A 2 -10.26 -12.74 15.14
CA GLY A 2 -9.60 -11.61 15.81
C GLY A 2 -8.13 -11.37 15.50
N ILE A 3 -7.56 -12.00 14.48
CA ILE A 3 -6.18 -11.74 14.02
C ILE A 3 -6.27 -11.07 12.67
N GLY A 4 -5.56 -9.97 12.51
CA GLY A 4 -5.44 -9.26 11.25
C GLY A 4 -4.26 -8.33 11.31
N GLY A 5 -3.79 -7.89 10.16
CA GLY A 5 -2.73 -6.89 10.10
C GLY A 5 -2.97 -5.93 8.96
N MET A 6 -2.12 -4.93 8.90
CA MET A 6 -2.11 -3.94 7.84
C MET A 6 -0.68 -3.80 7.36
N ASN A 7 -0.50 -3.71 6.06
CA ASN A 7 0.76 -3.27 5.48
C ASN A 7 0.55 -1.95 4.76
N HIS A 8 1.60 -1.14 4.74
CA HIS A 8 1.68 0.06 3.91
C HIS A 8 2.93 -0.04 3.04
N PHE A 9 2.73 -0.14 1.73
CA PHE A 9 3.82 -0.23 0.77
C PHE A 9 3.66 0.85 -0.31
N MET A 10 4.80 1.30 -0.81
CA MET A 10 4.88 2.17 -1.98
C MET A 10 5.87 1.54 -2.95
N LEU A 11 5.49 1.38 -4.21
CA LEU A 11 6.42 0.95 -5.23
C LEU A 11 7.48 2.05 -5.44
N PRO A 12 8.78 1.69 -5.55
CA PRO A 12 9.85 2.67 -5.65
C PRO A 12 9.68 3.59 -6.86
N LEU A 13 9.91 4.89 -6.66
CA LEU A 13 10.17 5.80 -7.77
C LEU A 13 11.55 5.47 -8.34
N GLN A 14 11.61 5.12 -9.61
CA GLN A 14 12.86 5.30 -10.35
C GLN A 14 12.78 6.64 -11.05
N ALA A 15 13.69 7.54 -10.66
CA ALA A 15 13.99 8.73 -11.43
C ALA A 15 14.33 8.29 -12.86
N SER A 16 13.70 8.97 -13.82
CA SER A 16 13.91 8.80 -15.24
C SER A 16 15.34 9.21 -15.61
N ASP A 17 16.29 8.28 -15.48
CA ASP A 17 17.53 8.34 -16.25
C ASP A 17 17.39 7.39 -17.44
N GLY A 18 17.50 7.98 -18.63
CA GLY A 18 17.24 7.33 -19.91
C GLY A 18 18.07 6.07 -20.10
N GLY A 19 17.38 4.95 -20.32
CA GLY A 19 18.00 3.71 -20.76
C GLY A 19 17.17 2.49 -20.38
N THR A 20 16.50 1.88 -21.34
CA THR A 20 16.18 0.44 -21.42
C THR A 20 15.94 -0.33 -20.10
N TRP A 21 15.06 0.16 -19.22
CA TRP A 21 14.88 -0.38 -17.85
C TRP A 21 13.44 -0.70 -17.42
N GLU A 22 12.44 -0.56 -18.29
CA GLU A 22 11.02 -0.85 -17.96
C GLU A 22 10.79 -2.26 -17.37
N LYS A 23 11.68 -3.22 -17.64
CA LYS A 23 11.60 -4.58 -17.07
C LYS A 23 12.30 -4.76 -15.70
N LYS A 24 13.32 -3.96 -15.36
CA LYS A 24 14.10 -4.13 -14.11
C LYS A 24 13.48 -3.38 -12.92
N GLY A 25 13.00 -2.16 -13.12
CA GLY A 25 12.37 -1.36 -12.07
C GLY A 25 11.03 -1.95 -11.62
N LEU A 26 10.21 -2.41 -12.58
CA LEU A 26 8.93 -3.08 -12.30
C LEU A 26 9.16 -4.39 -11.53
N GLY A 27 10.16 -5.19 -11.91
CA GLY A 27 10.48 -6.44 -11.22
C GLY A 27 10.90 -6.23 -9.76
N LEU A 28 11.64 -5.16 -9.44
CA LEU A 28 11.98 -4.82 -8.06
C LEU A 28 10.75 -4.35 -7.28
N ALA A 29 9.96 -3.45 -7.86
CA ALA A 29 8.70 -2.97 -7.29
C ALA A 29 7.74 -4.12 -6.95
N THR A 30 7.47 -5.00 -7.91
CA THR A 30 6.65 -6.20 -7.72
C THR A 30 7.21 -7.12 -6.64
N ARG A 31 8.53 -7.31 -6.56
CA ARG A 31 9.16 -8.09 -5.48
C ARG A 31 8.92 -7.47 -4.11
N TYR A 32 9.00 -6.14 -3.98
CA TYR A 32 8.73 -5.45 -2.72
C TYR A 32 7.28 -5.60 -2.29
N GLY A 33 6.34 -5.34 -3.19
CA GLY A 33 4.91 -5.51 -2.90
C GLY A 33 4.59 -6.96 -2.54
N ASN A 34 5.13 -7.93 -3.28
CA ASN A 34 4.93 -9.36 -3.01
C ASN A 34 5.47 -9.74 -1.64
N TYR A 35 6.69 -9.30 -1.30
CA TYR A 35 7.29 -9.56 0.00
C TYR A 35 6.43 -9.02 1.14
N ALA A 36 5.98 -7.76 1.03
CA ALA A 36 5.17 -7.14 2.08
C ALA A 36 3.82 -7.86 2.28
N MET A 37 3.16 -8.24 1.18
CA MET A 37 1.89 -8.96 1.23
C MET A 37 2.06 -10.40 1.75
N GLU A 38 3.07 -11.12 1.26
CA GLU A 38 3.36 -12.49 1.67
C GLU A 38 3.76 -12.55 3.14
N HIS A 39 4.60 -11.62 3.61
CA HIS A 39 5.00 -11.53 5.00
C HIS A 39 3.78 -11.28 5.91
N LEU A 40 2.89 -10.34 5.55
CA LEU A 40 1.66 -10.09 6.30
C LEU A 40 0.75 -11.32 6.37
N VAL A 41 0.51 -11.98 5.23
CA VAL A 41 -0.29 -13.21 5.18
C VAL A 41 0.33 -14.28 6.07
N ASN A 42 1.64 -14.50 5.95
CA ASN A 42 2.35 -15.51 6.73
C ASN A 42 2.28 -15.22 8.23
N GLU A 43 2.42 -13.97 8.67
CA GLU A 43 2.28 -13.60 10.08
C GLU A 43 0.86 -13.86 10.60
N ILE A 44 -0.18 -13.54 9.82
CA ILE A 44 -1.55 -13.86 10.20
C ILE A 44 -1.74 -15.39 10.34
N LEU A 45 -1.20 -16.18 9.40
CA LEU A 45 -1.29 -17.64 9.43
C LEU A 45 -0.54 -18.24 10.63
N LYS A 46 0.68 -17.76 10.92
CA LYS A 46 1.48 -18.21 12.07
C LYS A 46 0.77 -17.98 13.40
N ASN A 47 -0.02 -16.92 13.49
CA ASN A 47 -0.79 -16.60 14.70
C ASN A 47 -2.12 -17.35 14.80
N GLY A 48 -2.46 -18.23 13.85
CA GLY A 48 -3.67 -19.06 13.87
C GLY A 48 -4.78 -18.59 12.93
N GLY A 49 -4.50 -17.62 12.05
CA GLY A 49 -5.35 -17.31 10.91
C GLY A 49 -5.40 -18.46 9.90
N MET A 50 -6.48 -18.55 9.13
CA MET A 50 -6.64 -19.55 8.07
C MET A 50 -6.78 -18.84 6.73
N ARG A 51 -6.02 -19.27 5.71
CA ARG A 51 -6.00 -18.63 4.39
C ARG A 51 -7.39 -18.50 3.77
N LYS A 52 -8.22 -19.55 3.88
CA LYS A 52 -9.62 -19.58 3.40
C LYS A 52 -10.55 -18.55 4.07
N ASN A 53 -10.17 -18.03 5.24
CA ASN A 53 -10.94 -17.05 6.00
C ASN A 53 -10.35 -15.64 5.89
N LEU A 54 -9.32 -15.43 5.05
CA LEU A 54 -8.72 -14.12 4.88
C LEU A 54 -9.65 -13.22 4.07
N GLU A 55 -9.90 -12.06 4.63
CA GLU A 55 -10.65 -10.98 4.01
C GLU A 55 -9.70 -9.81 3.77
N VAL A 56 -9.72 -9.26 2.55
CA VAL A 56 -8.84 -8.16 2.17
C VAL A 56 -9.64 -6.89 1.96
N LYS A 57 -9.08 -5.77 2.43
CA LYS A 57 -9.61 -4.43 2.20
C LYS A 57 -8.48 -3.52 1.79
N VAL A 58 -8.67 -2.75 0.70
CA VAL A 58 -7.58 -1.99 0.08
C VAL A 58 -7.92 -0.51 0.03
N PHE A 59 -7.01 0.33 0.51
CA PHE A 59 -7.24 1.78 0.58
C PHE A 59 -5.99 2.53 0.15
N GLY A 60 -6.15 3.64 -0.57
CA GLY A 60 -5.04 4.53 -0.93
C GLY A 60 -4.90 4.78 -2.43
N GLY A 61 -3.67 4.94 -2.91
CA GLY A 61 -3.39 5.28 -4.32
C GLY A 61 -3.86 6.68 -4.74
N GLY A 62 -3.96 7.62 -3.78
CA GLY A 62 -4.38 8.99 -4.07
C GLY A 62 -3.33 9.81 -4.84
N LYS A 63 -3.79 10.64 -5.76
CA LYS A 63 -2.99 11.55 -6.60
C LYS A 63 -2.80 12.89 -5.89
N ILE A 64 -1.99 12.90 -4.84
CA ILE A 64 -1.77 14.08 -3.98
C ILE A 64 -0.82 15.09 -4.64
N LEU A 65 0.17 14.60 -5.40
CA LEU A 65 1.10 15.42 -6.18
C LEU A 65 0.94 15.08 -7.67
N ALA A 66 0.94 16.09 -8.54
CA ALA A 66 0.83 15.88 -9.99
C ALA A 66 1.95 14.99 -10.56
N GLN A 67 3.11 14.92 -9.90
CA GLN A 67 4.22 14.04 -10.27
C GLN A 67 4.07 12.59 -9.76
N MET A 68 3.06 12.31 -8.92
CA MET A 68 2.77 10.98 -8.36
C MET A 68 1.61 10.26 -9.07
N THR A 69 1.05 10.84 -10.14
CA THR A 69 -0.12 10.30 -10.84
C THR A 69 0.06 8.84 -11.24
N ASP A 70 1.26 8.46 -11.67
CA ASP A 70 1.53 7.11 -12.20
C ASP A 70 1.77 6.07 -11.10
N ILE A 71 2.18 6.51 -9.90
CA ILE A 71 2.56 5.60 -8.81
C ILE A 71 1.31 5.06 -8.11
N GLY A 72 0.34 5.95 -7.85
CA GLY A 72 -0.94 5.54 -7.27
C GLY A 72 -1.62 4.47 -8.13
N ASP A 73 -1.68 4.71 -9.44
CA ASP A 73 -2.29 3.79 -10.39
C ASP A 73 -1.53 2.45 -10.48
N LYS A 74 -0.18 2.48 -10.49
CA LYS A 74 0.65 1.26 -10.46
C LYS A 74 0.48 0.45 -9.17
N ASN A 75 0.41 1.11 -8.01
CA ASN A 75 0.18 0.45 -6.73
C ASN A 75 -1.21 -0.23 -6.70
N ILE A 76 -2.22 0.47 -7.22
CA ILE A 76 -3.59 -0.05 -7.35
C ILE A 76 -3.62 -1.28 -8.26
N GLN A 77 -3.00 -1.19 -9.43
CA GLN A 77 -2.96 -2.32 -10.37
C GLN A 77 -2.26 -3.53 -9.73
N PHE A 78 -1.09 -3.31 -9.13
CA PHE A 78 -0.33 -4.37 -8.48
C PHE A 78 -1.13 -5.10 -7.40
N VAL A 79 -1.78 -4.37 -6.48
CA VAL A 79 -2.49 -5.01 -5.36
C VAL A 79 -3.73 -5.77 -5.83
N LEU A 80 -4.45 -5.25 -6.83
CA LEU A 80 -5.62 -5.93 -7.40
C LEU A 80 -5.21 -7.22 -8.13
N GLU A 81 -4.10 -7.19 -8.87
CA GLU A 81 -3.55 -8.36 -9.53
C GLU A 81 -3.05 -9.41 -8.54
N TYR A 82 -2.38 -8.98 -7.47
CA TYR A 82 -1.93 -9.86 -6.39
C TYR A 82 -3.11 -10.59 -5.72
N ILE A 83 -4.14 -9.84 -5.31
CA ILE A 83 -5.34 -10.40 -4.67
C ILE A 83 -6.01 -11.44 -5.57
N LYS A 84 -6.14 -11.13 -6.85
CA LYS A 84 -6.72 -12.04 -7.84
C LYS A 84 -5.89 -13.32 -8.01
N THR A 85 -4.56 -13.17 -8.08
CA THR A 85 -3.63 -14.28 -8.30
C THR A 85 -3.58 -15.22 -7.10
N GLU A 86 -3.59 -14.67 -5.88
CA GLU A 86 -3.59 -15.45 -4.63
C GLU A 86 -4.97 -16.00 -4.25
N GLY A 87 -6.02 -15.67 -4.99
CA GLY A 87 -7.39 -16.11 -4.70
C GLY A 87 -7.95 -15.55 -3.40
N LEU A 88 -7.52 -14.34 -3.01
CA LEU A 88 -7.99 -13.67 -1.79
C LEU A 88 -9.32 -12.93 -2.03
N SER A 89 -10.17 -12.87 -1.00
CA SER A 89 -11.48 -12.21 -1.11
C SER A 89 -11.38 -10.71 -0.82
N LEU A 90 -11.55 -9.87 -1.85
CA LEU A 90 -11.61 -8.42 -1.70
C LEU A 90 -13.01 -7.99 -1.23
N LEU A 91 -13.14 -7.62 0.04
CA LEU A 91 -14.43 -7.21 0.61
C LEU A 91 -14.77 -5.74 0.40
N ASN A 92 -13.76 -4.86 0.42
CA ASN A 92 -14.00 -3.43 0.28
C ASN A 92 -12.75 -2.69 -0.24
N HIS A 93 -12.95 -1.59 -0.93
CA HIS A 93 -11.85 -0.76 -1.42
C HIS A 93 -12.21 0.73 -1.52
N ASP A 94 -11.25 1.62 -1.24
CA ASP A 94 -11.32 3.07 -1.56
C ASP A 94 -9.98 3.50 -2.16
N LEU A 95 -9.93 3.52 -3.49
CA LEU A 95 -8.72 3.68 -4.29
C LEU A 95 -8.75 4.98 -5.10
N GLY A 96 -7.59 5.53 -5.45
CA GLY A 96 -7.49 6.72 -6.31
C GLY A 96 -7.83 8.02 -5.58
N ASP A 97 -8.49 8.97 -6.25
CA ASP A 97 -8.87 10.30 -5.71
C ASP A 97 -7.68 11.26 -5.49
N ILE A 98 -7.94 12.55 -5.32
CA ILE A 98 -6.91 13.60 -5.11
C ILE A 98 -6.62 13.85 -3.64
N TYR A 99 -7.36 13.22 -2.73
CA TYR A 99 -7.26 13.46 -1.29
C TYR A 99 -6.43 12.38 -0.59
N PRO A 100 -5.48 12.79 0.29
CA PRO A 100 -4.87 11.88 1.23
C PRO A 100 -5.91 11.23 2.14
N ARG A 101 -5.65 9.98 2.54
CA ARG A 101 -6.53 9.21 3.41
C ARG A 101 -5.78 8.73 4.63
N LYS A 102 -6.38 8.94 5.81
CA LYS A 102 -5.95 8.25 7.03
C LYS A 102 -6.79 6.99 7.20
N VAL A 103 -6.11 5.85 7.29
CA VAL A 103 -6.72 4.53 7.48
C VAL A 103 -6.53 4.11 8.94
N GLN A 104 -7.59 3.61 9.56
CA GLN A 104 -7.54 3.00 10.89
C GLN A 104 -8.20 1.63 10.83
N TYR A 105 -7.44 0.59 11.17
CA TYR A 105 -7.91 -0.78 11.18
C TYR A 105 -8.17 -1.28 12.60
N HIS A 106 -9.30 -1.95 12.79
CA HIS A 106 -9.69 -2.58 14.06
C HIS A 106 -9.67 -4.11 13.89
N PRO A 107 -8.58 -4.81 14.26
CA PRO A 107 -8.36 -6.24 13.97
C PRO A 107 -9.44 -7.14 14.58
N LYS A 108 -9.84 -6.87 15.84
CA LYS A 108 -10.85 -7.65 16.55
C LYS A 108 -12.20 -7.73 15.82
N SER A 109 -12.58 -6.69 15.08
CA SER A 109 -13.86 -6.61 14.37
C SER A 109 -13.72 -6.56 12.85
N GLY A 110 -12.50 -6.56 12.32
CA GLY A 110 -12.21 -6.33 10.89
C GLY A 110 -12.69 -4.97 10.35
N LYS A 111 -13.07 -4.01 11.20
CA LYS A 111 -13.64 -2.72 10.74
C LYS A 111 -12.53 -1.78 10.33
N VAL A 112 -12.73 -1.05 9.24
CA VAL A 112 -11.82 0.00 8.78
C VAL A 112 -12.54 1.33 8.81
N ARG A 113 -11.88 2.35 9.35
CA ARG A 113 -12.30 3.75 9.28
C ARG A 113 -11.36 4.52 8.38
N ILE A 114 -11.95 5.31 7.50
CA ILE A 114 -11.22 6.13 6.53
C ILE A 114 -11.60 7.58 6.77
N LYS A 115 -10.59 8.45 6.87
CA LYS A 115 -10.79 9.89 6.88
C LYS A 115 -10.08 10.51 5.68
N LYS A 116 -10.86 11.01 4.71
CA LYS A 116 -10.35 11.84 3.62
C LYS A 116 -9.96 13.21 4.18
N LEU A 117 -8.71 13.61 4.00
CA LEU A 117 -8.19 14.88 4.49
C LEU A 117 -8.50 15.97 3.45
N ARG A 118 -9.72 16.54 3.53
CA ARG A 118 -10.23 17.55 2.57
C ARG A 118 -9.83 19.00 2.90
N SER A 119 -9.63 19.32 4.18
CA SER A 119 -9.27 20.67 4.63
C SER A 119 -7.77 20.73 4.86
N LEU A 120 -7.07 21.39 3.95
CA LEU A 120 -5.62 21.39 3.84
C LEU A 120 -5.06 22.73 4.35
N HIS A 121 -4.30 22.70 5.45
CA HIS A 121 -3.06 23.49 5.41
C HIS A 121 -2.16 22.74 4.43
N ASN A 122 -2.24 23.15 3.15
CA ASN A 122 -1.67 22.42 2.02
C ASN A 122 -0.16 22.21 2.19
N ASP A 123 0.50 23.13 2.87
CA ASP A 123 1.94 23.14 3.05
C ASP A 123 2.42 22.01 3.97
N THR A 124 1.74 21.75 5.09
CA THR A 124 2.20 20.75 6.06
C THR A 124 2.04 19.32 5.54
N ILE A 125 0.93 19.02 4.87
CA ILE A 125 0.72 17.69 4.28
C ILE A 125 1.65 17.50 3.09
N THR A 126 1.76 18.49 2.20
CA THR A 126 2.69 18.42 1.06
C THR A 126 4.14 18.26 1.52
N ALA A 127 4.56 18.96 2.58
CA ALA A 127 5.89 18.83 3.16
C ALA A 127 6.12 17.42 3.72
N ARG A 128 5.17 16.85 4.46
CA ARG A 128 5.25 15.48 5.00
C ARG A 128 5.29 14.43 3.90
N GLU A 129 4.48 14.57 2.86
CA GLU A 129 4.49 13.66 1.71
C GLU A 129 5.83 13.75 0.96
N ARG A 130 6.37 14.96 0.74
CA ARG A 130 7.71 15.12 0.14
C ARG A 130 8.82 14.55 1.01
N GLU A 131 8.73 14.69 2.33
CA GLU A 131 9.69 14.12 3.28
C GLU A 131 9.63 12.59 3.26
N TYR A 132 8.41 12.02 3.29
CA TYR A 132 8.18 10.59 3.16
C TYR A 132 8.72 10.04 1.82
N MET A 133 8.54 10.78 0.73
CA MET A 133 9.09 10.42 -0.58
C MET A 133 10.62 10.42 -0.58
N ARG A 134 11.24 11.41 0.06
CA ARG A 134 12.71 11.46 0.22
C ARG A 134 13.21 10.31 1.08
N SER A 135 12.50 9.95 2.16
CA SER A 135 12.91 8.82 3.00
C SER A 135 12.79 7.50 2.27
N ILE A 136 11.76 7.29 1.43
CA ILE A 136 11.66 6.10 0.57
C ILE A 136 12.77 6.07 -0.49
N ALA A 137 13.14 7.22 -1.06
CA ALA A 137 14.23 7.28 -2.04
C ALA A 137 15.61 7.04 -1.40
N SER A 138 15.83 7.47 -0.14
CA SER A 138 17.10 7.31 0.57
C SER A 138 17.24 5.98 1.29
N THR A 139 16.13 5.42 1.77
CA THR A 139 16.10 4.19 2.57
C THR A 139 15.49 3.10 1.73
N LYS A 140 16.22 2.00 1.56
CA LYS A 140 15.72 0.74 0.99
C LYS A 140 14.73 0.12 1.99
N GLN A 141 13.60 0.77 2.23
CA GLN A 141 12.70 0.44 3.33
C GLN A 141 11.79 -0.71 2.88
N GLU A 142 12.01 -1.87 3.49
CA GLU A 142 11.10 -3.02 3.43
C GLU A 142 9.73 -2.55 3.97
N GLY A 143 8.63 -2.89 3.26
CA GLY A 143 7.30 -2.37 3.57
C GLY A 143 6.94 -2.48 5.05
N GLU A 144 6.39 -1.41 5.62
CA GLU A 144 6.03 -1.37 7.04
C GLU A 144 4.80 -2.27 7.25
N ILE A 145 4.96 -3.30 8.10
CA ILE A 145 3.92 -4.26 8.43
C ILE A 145 3.60 -4.10 9.91
N ASP A 146 2.36 -3.72 10.18
CA ASP A 146 1.81 -3.70 11.53
C ASP A 146 0.94 -4.95 11.74
N LEU A 147 1.32 -5.76 12.72
CA LEU A 147 0.58 -6.94 13.15
C LEU A 147 -0.22 -6.60 14.42
N PHE A 148 -1.51 -6.98 14.48
CA PHE A 148 -2.39 -6.64 15.59
C PHE A 148 -3.28 -7.79 16.09
#